data_AF-A0A6H0Y2I4-F1
#
_entry.id   AF-A0A6H0Y2I4-F1
#
_cell.length_a   1.000
_cell.length_b   1.000
_cell.length_c   1.000
_cell.angle_alpha   90.00
_cell.angle_beta   90.00
_cell.angle_gamma   90.00
#
_symmetry.space_group_name_H-M   'P 1'
#
loop_
_entity.id
_entity.type
_entity.pdbx_description
1 polymer ?
#
loop_
_entity_poly.entity_id
_entity_poly.type
_entity_poly.pdbx_seq_one_letter_code
_entity_poly.pdbx_strand_id
1 'polypeptide(L)'
;MRSKSLFSSALACLLSLVHSESIADAAAAIANPYSPRYRQFLTATEAIKLAKQLPAISFPFSATQATRRGRTQKARDVPRQKSSRRDTCGANDNVTPSCIRQIYGIEYTPEPNRVTFAVYATEAATYNPSDLNNYLEQYRPEAQGAAYDVIGTGDSSEPSNIEAGFEVALDTQTILGNAWPAQGQLYDIGGVFGPIPGQPYKPFVDFLMGLISNESIPSVVSFSESMAEDFVNPDYARTLCTMMALAGARGVSLLFSSGDNGPSGDTADGPHKVVFEPEFPASCPWVTAVGGTTDLENEVGATSSTIPPFAATFYTASGGGFSNLFEAPAWQKDVTAEYISQYVPSSYENISGFNARGRGIPDVSAFSTNFPTYVNGATLPLAGTSASTPLWAAVIVLLNDYEASNGRPPLGFLNPWLYSLSEESNALYDIVDGGNNKGGCNAATGCNLTDLVGYDVTPGWDAVTGLGRPIFDGLKAALDEFECL
;
A
#
# COMPACT_ATOMS: atom_id res chain seq x y z
N MET A 1 -25.71 -6.77 65.45
CA MET A 1 -24.25 -6.63 65.27
C MET A 1 -23.90 -7.34 63.96
N ARG A 2 -23.50 -6.58 62.92
CA ARG A 2 -22.11 -6.42 62.44
C ARG A 2 -21.53 -7.73 61.87
N SER A 3 -21.04 -7.82 60.63
CA SER A 3 -20.73 -6.75 59.65
C SER A 3 -20.91 -7.16 58.19
N LYS A 4 -21.75 -6.41 57.45
CA LYS A 4 -21.44 -6.06 56.06
C LYS A 4 -20.34 -4.99 56.10
N SER A 5 -19.13 -5.32 55.65
CA SER A 5 -18.06 -4.36 55.34
C SER A 5 -16.81 -5.14 54.88
N LEU A 6 -16.39 -4.93 53.64
CA LEU A 6 -15.02 -5.10 53.09
C LEU A 6 -15.00 -5.00 51.56
N PHE A 7 -16.14 -5.23 50.89
CA PHE A 7 -16.29 -5.18 49.43
C PHE A 7 -16.36 -3.75 48.81
N SER A 8 -15.96 -2.70 49.53
CA SER A 8 -16.17 -1.30 49.12
C SER A 8 -14.95 -0.37 49.30
N SER A 9 -13.75 -0.89 49.55
CA SER A 9 -12.56 -0.05 49.79
C SER A 9 -11.29 -0.47 49.03
N ALA A 10 -11.30 -1.62 48.32
CA ALA A 10 -10.20 -2.00 47.42
C ALA A 10 -10.38 -1.46 45.99
N LEU A 11 -11.63 -1.33 45.51
CA LEU A 11 -11.93 -0.89 44.15
C LEU A 11 -11.70 0.62 43.92
N ALA A 12 -11.73 1.42 44.99
CA ALA A 12 -11.55 2.87 44.94
C ALA A 12 -10.07 3.32 44.90
N CYS A 13 -9.10 2.40 45.08
CA CYS A 13 -7.67 2.73 45.08
C CYS A 13 -6.92 2.21 43.83
N LEU A 14 -7.57 1.35 43.04
CA LEU A 14 -7.04 0.82 41.76
C LEU A 14 -7.45 1.65 40.54
N LEU A 15 -8.37 2.61 40.70
CA LEU A 15 -8.88 3.48 39.62
C LEU A 15 -8.14 4.83 39.50
N SER A 16 -7.02 5.03 40.20
CA SER A 16 -6.31 6.31 40.26
C SER A 16 -4.83 6.26 39.84
N LEU A 17 -4.37 5.17 39.20
CA LEU A 17 -2.96 4.99 38.80
C LEU A 17 -2.76 4.46 37.37
N VAL A 18 -3.82 4.35 36.57
CA VAL A 18 -3.71 4.03 35.13
C VAL A 18 -3.88 5.31 34.33
N HIS A 19 -2.79 6.08 34.20
CA HIS A 19 -2.67 7.19 33.25
C HIS A 19 -1.30 7.13 32.54
N SER A 20 -1.34 7.42 31.25
CA SER A 20 -0.26 7.93 30.38
C SER A 20 1.02 7.13 30.05
N GLU A 21 1.48 6.10 30.79
CA GLU A 21 2.85 5.56 30.51
C GLU A 21 2.94 4.28 29.64
N SER A 22 1.89 3.46 29.48
CA SER A 22 2.04 2.12 28.85
C SER A 22 1.96 2.06 27.31
N ILE A 23 1.61 3.15 26.62
CA ILE A 23 1.45 3.15 25.14
C ILE A 23 2.74 3.59 24.45
N ALA A 24 3.45 4.57 25.00
CA ALA A 24 4.76 5.01 24.49
C ALA A 24 5.81 3.90 24.60
N ASP A 25 5.83 3.17 25.72
CA ASP A 25 6.76 2.04 25.93
C ASP A 25 6.45 0.85 24.99
N ALA A 26 5.19 0.63 24.61
CA ALA A 26 4.82 -0.40 23.65
C ALA A 26 5.33 -0.06 22.23
N ALA A 27 5.25 1.21 21.83
CA ALA A 27 5.81 1.68 20.56
C ALA A 27 7.35 1.61 20.54
N ALA A 28 8.00 2.02 21.64
CA ALA A 28 9.46 1.90 21.78
C ALA A 28 9.97 0.45 21.82
N ALA A 29 9.18 -0.50 22.33
CA ALA A 29 9.55 -1.92 22.36
C ALA A 29 9.49 -2.62 20.99
N ILE A 30 8.70 -2.09 20.04
CA ILE A 30 8.65 -2.60 18.65
C ILE A 30 9.87 -2.11 17.84
N ALA A 31 10.54 -1.04 18.27
CA ALA A 31 11.59 -0.35 17.52
C ALA A 31 13.02 -0.92 17.65
N ASN A 32 13.26 -2.01 18.39
CA ASN A 32 14.61 -2.62 18.45
C ASN A 32 14.58 -4.14 18.74
N PRO A 33 14.81 -5.02 17.74
CA PRO A 33 14.76 -6.47 17.92
C PRO A 33 15.93 -7.07 18.72
N TYR A 34 16.96 -6.30 19.10
CA TYR A 34 18.20 -6.81 19.72
C TYR A 34 18.34 -6.52 21.23
N SER A 35 17.32 -5.98 21.91
CA SER A 35 17.44 -5.67 23.35
C SER A 35 17.27 -6.91 24.27
N PRO A 36 18.11 -7.11 25.31
CA PRO A 36 17.96 -8.22 26.26
C PRO A 36 16.63 -8.23 27.05
N ARG A 37 15.86 -7.14 27.07
CA ARG A 37 14.55 -7.05 27.74
C ARG A 37 13.43 -7.76 26.98
N TYR A 38 13.62 -8.05 25.68
CA TYR A 38 12.64 -8.77 24.85
C TYR A 38 12.23 -10.12 25.46
N ARG A 39 13.14 -10.82 26.15
CA ARG A 39 12.89 -12.15 26.74
C ARG A 39 12.18 -12.14 28.10
N GLN A 40 11.82 -10.99 28.67
CA GLN A 40 11.14 -10.93 29.99
C GLN A 40 9.67 -10.49 29.93
N PHE A 41 9.15 -9.97 28.82
CA PHE A 41 7.75 -9.53 28.71
C PHE A 41 6.78 -10.59 28.16
N LEU A 42 7.27 -11.76 27.73
CA LEU A 42 6.41 -12.89 27.37
C LEU A 42 6.17 -13.86 28.53
N THR A 43 5.34 -13.45 29.48
CA THR A 43 4.49 -14.36 30.26
C THR A 43 3.01 -14.23 29.87
N ALA A 44 2.75 -14.25 28.56
CA ALA A 44 1.94 -15.30 27.93
C ALA A 44 0.53 -15.58 28.51
N THR A 45 -0.13 -14.62 29.16
CA THR A 45 -1.40 -14.87 29.90
C THR A 45 -2.54 -13.90 29.59
N GLU A 46 -2.32 -12.77 28.91
CA GLU A 46 -3.41 -11.83 28.56
C GLU A 46 -3.60 -11.64 27.05
N ALA A 47 -2.55 -11.35 26.27
CA ALA A 47 -2.62 -11.47 24.80
C ALA A 47 -3.02 -12.91 24.38
N ILE A 48 -2.55 -13.91 25.13
CA ILE A 48 -2.89 -15.32 24.92
C ILE A 48 -4.30 -15.68 25.43
N LYS A 49 -4.94 -14.89 26.30
CA LYS A 49 -6.36 -15.10 26.68
C LYS A 49 -7.32 -14.74 25.54
N LEU A 50 -6.98 -13.76 24.71
CA LEU A 50 -7.75 -13.45 23.50
C LEU A 50 -7.53 -14.51 22.43
N ALA A 51 -6.27 -14.88 22.14
CA ALA A 51 -5.95 -15.87 21.10
C ALA A 51 -6.44 -17.30 21.42
N LYS A 52 -6.55 -17.70 22.69
CA LYS A 52 -6.96 -19.08 23.09
C LYS A 52 -8.46 -19.38 23.03
N GLN A 53 -9.30 -18.47 22.53
CA GLN A 53 -10.69 -18.80 22.19
C GLN A 53 -10.84 -19.34 20.75
N LEU A 54 -9.77 -19.30 19.94
CA LEU A 54 -9.69 -19.92 18.62
C LEU A 54 -9.07 -21.34 18.74
N PRO A 55 -9.68 -22.39 18.16
CA PRO A 55 -9.23 -23.77 18.36
C PRO A 55 -8.13 -24.19 17.37
N ALA A 56 -6.89 -24.33 17.86
CA ALA A 56 -5.79 -24.99 17.12
C ALA A 56 -5.02 -25.98 18.01
N ILE A 57 -4.98 -27.26 17.61
CA ILE A 57 -4.18 -28.36 18.21
C ILE A 57 -3.72 -29.29 17.07
N SER A 58 -2.54 -29.93 17.19
CA SER A 58 -1.76 -30.48 16.06
C SER A 58 -1.46 -31.99 16.07
N PHE A 59 -1.23 -32.55 14.85
CA PHE A 59 -0.52 -33.82 14.49
C PHE A 59 -0.99 -35.18 15.11
N PRO A 60 -0.70 -36.39 14.53
CA PRO A 60 -0.30 -36.80 13.16
C PRO A 60 -1.12 -38.01 12.58
N PHE A 61 -0.66 -38.58 11.45
CA PHE A 61 -0.94 -39.91 10.85
C PHE A 61 -2.07 -40.11 9.81
N SER A 62 -1.92 -41.20 9.03
CA SER A 62 -2.49 -41.47 7.69
C SER A 62 -3.60 -42.53 7.68
N ALA A 63 -4.60 -42.43 6.79
CA ALA A 63 -4.91 -43.43 5.74
C ALA A 63 -6.26 -43.26 4.98
N THR A 64 -6.24 -43.65 3.70
CA THR A 64 -7.34 -44.22 2.87
C THR A 64 -8.55 -43.39 2.40
N GLN A 65 -8.48 -42.98 1.12
CA GLN A 65 -9.48 -43.06 0.04
C GLN A 65 -11.00 -42.89 0.30
N ALA A 66 -11.58 -41.93 -0.42
CA ALA A 66 -12.90 -42.09 -1.06
C ALA A 66 -12.91 -41.43 -2.45
N THR A 67 -13.14 -42.20 -3.51
CA THR A 67 -13.20 -41.69 -4.89
C THR A 67 -14.56 -41.06 -5.23
N ARG A 68 -14.56 -39.85 -5.82
CA ARG A 68 -15.67 -39.40 -6.69
C ARG A 68 -15.14 -38.76 -7.96
N ARG A 69 -15.56 -39.29 -9.11
CA ARG A 69 -15.24 -38.77 -10.45
C ARG A 69 -16.08 -37.51 -10.75
N GLY A 70 -15.42 -36.37 -10.94
CA GLY A 70 -15.92 -35.23 -11.72
C GLY A 70 -15.29 -35.24 -13.11
N ARG A 71 -15.99 -34.74 -14.15
CA ARG A 71 -15.52 -34.81 -15.54
C ARG A 71 -14.36 -33.85 -15.79
N THR A 72 -13.22 -34.38 -16.24
CA THR A 72 -12.20 -33.61 -16.95
C THR A 72 -12.72 -33.21 -18.33
N GLN A 73 -12.87 -31.91 -18.60
CA GLN A 73 -12.80 -31.43 -19.97
C GLN A 73 -11.33 -31.36 -20.37
N LYS A 74 -10.98 -31.91 -21.54
CA LYS A 74 -9.64 -31.74 -22.10
C LYS A 74 -9.46 -30.27 -22.48
N ALA A 75 -8.40 -29.65 -21.98
CA ALA A 75 -7.84 -28.46 -22.62
C ALA A 75 -7.62 -28.79 -24.11
N ARG A 76 -8.03 -27.88 -24.99
CA ARG A 76 -7.69 -27.94 -26.41
C ARG A 76 -6.34 -27.26 -26.58
N ASP A 77 -5.41 -27.93 -27.24
CA ASP A 77 -4.14 -27.32 -27.64
C ASP A 77 -4.43 -26.15 -28.60
N VAL A 78 -4.34 -24.93 -28.09
CA VAL A 78 -4.34 -23.71 -28.90
C VAL A 78 -2.90 -23.50 -29.40
N PRO A 79 -2.66 -23.30 -30.71
CA PRO A 79 -1.31 -23.09 -31.21
C PRO A 79 -0.67 -21.84 -30.58
N ARG A 80 0.51 -21.99 -29.98
CA ARG A 80 1.33 -20.85 -29.50
C ARG A 80 1.71 -19.96 -30.69
N GLN A 81 0.91 -18.94 -30.98
CA GLN A 81 1.42 -17.75 -31.66
C GLN A 81 2.33 -17.02 -30.69
N LYS A 82 3.65 -17.19 -30.86
CA LYS A 82 4.61 -16.26 -30.28
C LYS A 82 4.37 -14.90 -30.94
N SER A 83 3.72 -13.98 -30.25
CA SER A 83 3.86 -12.56 -30.57
C SER A 83 5.35 -12.24 -30.52
N SER A 84 5.92 -11.84 -31.66
CA SER A 84 7.36 -11.61 -31.80
C SER A 84 7.71 -10.13 -31.83
N ARG A 85 6.78 -9.26 -31.41
CA ARG A 85 7.14 -7.92 -30.98
C ARG A 85 7.70 -8.07 -29.56
N ARG A 86 8.99 -7.77 -29.40
CA ARG A 86 9.42 -7.20 -28.13
C ARG A 86 8.74 -5.84 -28.08
N ASP A 87 7.95 -5.59 -27.05
CA ASP A 87 7.48 -4.24 -26.81
C ASP A 87 8.72 -3.36 -26.64
N THR A 88 8.74 -2.23 -27.34
CA THR A 88 9.67 -1.16 -26.99
C THR A 88 9.16 -0.50 -25.72
N CYS A 89 10.08 -0.06 -24.89
CA CYS A 89 9.79 0.65 -23.66
C CYS A 89 10.48 2.01 -23.74
N GLY A 90 10.17 2.77 -24.79
CA GLY A 90 10.64 4.14 -24.94
C GLY A 90 9.69 5.13 -24.26
N ALA A 91 10.12 6.40 -24.15
CA ALA A 91 9.39 7.45 -23.43
C ALA A 91 7.93 7.72 -23.89
N ASN A 92 7.49 7.19 -25.04
CA ASN A 92 6.12 7.34 -25.57
C ASN A 92 5.33 6.01 -25.62
N ASP A 93 5.89 4.91 -25.14
CA ASP A 93 5.21 3.63 -25.06
C ASP A 93 4.34 3.54 -23.78
N ASN A 94 3.39 2.60 -23.74
CA ASN A 94 2.56 2.38 -22.56
C ASN A 94 3.32 1.56 -21.50
N VAL A 95 3.00 1.76 -20.22
CA VAL A 95 3.56 0.99 -19.09
C VAL A 95 2.89 -0.38 -19.02
N THR A 96 3.24 -1.26 -19.96
CA THR A 96 2.76 -2.64 -20.03
C THR A 96 3.45 -3.52 -18.98
N PRO A 97 2.85 -4.67 -18.59
CA PRO A 97 3.54 -5.71 -17.81
C PRO A 97 4.86 -6.18 -18.42
N SER A 98 5.00 -6.19 -19.75
CA SER A 98 6.27 -6.50 -20.43
C SER A 98 7.35 -5.45 -20.13
N CYS A 99 7.01 -4.16 -20.21
CA CYS A 99 7.95 -3.08 -19.91
C CYS A 99 8.28 -2.97 -18.42
N ILE A 100 7.28 -3.05 -17.55
CA ILE A 100 7.47 -3.16 -16.09
C ILE A 100 8.47 -4.26 -15.76
N ARG A 101 8.22 -5.48 -16.25
CA ARG A 101 9.06 -6.64 -15.91
C ARG A 101 10.46 -6.53 -16.51
N GLN A 102 10.63 -5.88 -17.66
CA GLN A 102 11.94 -5.58 -18.24
C GLN A 102 12.74 -4.56 -17.41
N ILE A 103 12.11 -3.44 -17.03
CA ILE A 103 12.78 -2.32 -16.36
C ILE A 103 13.05 -2.61 -14.87
N TYR A 104 12.17 -3.37 -14.22
CA TYR A 104 12.28 -3.74 -12.80
C TYR A 104 13.01 -5.07 -12.57
N GLY A 105 13.52 -5.72 -13.63
CA GLY A 105 14.29 -6.96 -13.54
C GLY A 105 13.48 -8.17 -13.10
N ILE A 106 12.20 -8.25 -13.45
CA ILE A 106 11.29 -9.30 -12.99
C ILE A 106 11.31 -10.49 -13.95
N GLU A 107 12.28 -11.38 -13.78
CA GLU A 107 12.27 -12.69 -14.46
C GLU A 107 11.42 -13.75 -13.73
N TYR A 108 11.12 -13.53 -12.44
CA TYR A 108 10.39 -14.49 -11.59
C TYR A 108 8.93 -14.69 -12.00
N THR A 109 8.43 -15.92 -11.88
CA THR A 109 7.02 -16.28 -12.06
C THR A 109 6.58 -17.10 -10.85
N PRO A 110 5.50 -16.70 -10.14
CA PRO A 110 5.06 -17.37 -8.92
C PRO A 110 4.35 -18.69 -9.24
N GLU A 111 4.08 -19.51 -8.21
CA GLU A 111 3.32 -20.76 -8.38
C GLU A 111 1.83 -20.55 -8.04
N PRO A 112 0.89 -21.15 -8.79
CA PRO A 112 -0.54 -20.94 -8.57
C PRO A 112 -0.98 -21.45 -7.20
N ASN A 113 -1.72 -20.61 -6.48
CA ASN A 113 -2.23 -20.86 -5.12
C ASN A 113 -1.16 -21.04 -4.03
N ARG A 114 0.12 -20.66 -4.26
CA ARG A 114 1.12 -20.57 -3.18
C ARG A 114 0.91 -19.33 -2.33
N VAL A 115 0.63 -18.20 -2.96
CA VAL A 115 0.29 -16.92 -2.30
C VAL A 115 -1.02 -16.35 -2.80
N THR A 116 -1.69 -15.64 -1.90
CA THR A 116 -2.91 -14.87 -2.16
C THR A 116 -2.64 -13.40 -1.90
N PHE A 117 -3.18 -12.55 -2.76
CA PHE A 117 -3.15 -11.09 -2.66
C PHE A 117 -4.55 -10.51 -2.79
N ALA A 118 -4.73 -9.27 -2.37
CA ALA A 118 -5.99 -8.56 -2.48
C ALA A 118 -5.85 -7.17 -3.10
N VAL A 119 -6.86 -6.79 -3.89
CA VAL A 119 -7.22 -5.41 -4.18
C VAL A 119 -8.42 -5.06 -3.29
N TYR A 120 -8.39 -3.93 -2.61
CA TYR A 120 -9.59 -3.36 -1.97
C TYR A 120 -10.16 -2.29 -2.91
N ALA A 121 -11.37 -2.52 -3.44
CA ALA A 121 -12.07 -1.51 -4.24
C ALA A 121 -12.70 -0.47 -3.29
N THR A 122 -11.99 0.64 -3.10
CA THR A 122 -12.29 1.64 -2.08
C THR A 122 -13.58 2.40 -2.37
N GLU A 123 -13.80 2.74 -3.65
CA GLU A 123 -15.02 3.39 -4.19
C GLU A 123 -16.13 2.41 -4.67
N ALA A 124 -15.98 1.09 -4.45
CA ALA A 124 -17.07 0.10 -4.64
C ALA A 124 -17.63 -0.08 -6.08
N ALA A 125 -16.77 0.07 -7.09
CA ALA A 125 -17.18 0.11 -8.49
C ALA A 125 -17.58 -1.25 -9.10
N THR A 126 -18.31 -1.20 -10.22
CA THR A 126 -18.60 -2.41 -11.01
C THR A 126 -17.33 -2.95 -11.69
N TYR A 127 -16.70 -3.96 -11.07
CA TYR A 127 -15.66 -4.76 -11.71
C TYR A 127 -16.20 -5.52 -12.93
N ASN A 128 -15.53 -5.38 -14.09
CA ASN A 128 -15.89 -6.06 -15.34
C ASN A 128 -14.87 -7.16 -15.69
N PRO A 129 -15.21 -8.46 -15.51
CA PRO A 129 -14.34 -9.57 -15.89
C PRO A 129 -13.98 -9.61 -17.38
N SER A 130 -14.78 -8.97 -18.24
CA SER A 130 -14.50 -8.91 -19.69
C SER A 130 -13.32 -7.99 -19.99
N ASP A 131 -13.22 -6.86 -19.28
CA ASP A 131 -12.13 -5.90 -19.46
C ASP A 131 -10.80 -6.48 -19.00
N LEU A 132 -10.79 -7.17 -17.85
CA LEU A 132 -9.62 -7.94 -17.41
C LEU A 132 -9.21 -9.00 -18.46
N ASN A 133 -10.15 -9.73 -19.04
CA ASN A 133 -9.83 -10.72 -20.07
C ASN A 133 -9.26 -10.07 -21.35
N ASN A 134 -9.77 -8.91 -21.76
CA ASN A 134 -9.23 -8.14 -22.90
C ASN A 134 -7.79 -7.66 -22.61
N TYR A 135 -7.56 -7.12 -21.40
CA TYR A 135 -6.23 -6.71 -20.94
C TYR A 135 -5.23 -7.88 -20.95
N LEU A 136 -5.61 -9.03 -20.39
CA LEU A 136 -4.76 -10.20 -20.35
C LEU A 136 -4.53 -10.78 -21.75
N GLU A 137 -5.54 -10.85 -22.62
CA GLU A 137 -5.35 -11.28 -24.02
C GLU A 137 -4.33 -10.40 -24.77
N GLN A 138 -4.35 -9.09 -24.53
CA GLN A 138 -3.46 -8.14 -25.20
C GLN A 138 -2.04 -8.08 -24.60
N TYR A 139 -1.90 -8.13 -23.28
CA TYR A 139 -0.63 -7.84 -22.59
C TYR A 139 -0.02 -9.02 -21.83
N ARG A 140 -0.81 -10.05 -21.49
CA ARG A 140 -0.38 -11.26 -20.76
C ARG A 140 -1.14 -12.51 -21.25
N PRO A 141 -1.03 -12.90 -22.53
CA PRO A 141 -1.90 -13.91 -23.15
C PRO A 141 -1.81 -15.29 -22.49
N GLU A 142 -0.71 -15.62 -21.81
CA GLU A 142 -0.57 -16.81 -20.96
C GLU A 142 -1.52 -16.85 -19.76
N ALA A 143 -2.00 -15.68 -19.32
CA ALA A 143 -2.94 -15.49 -18.21
C ALA A 143 -4.40 -15.35 -18.67
N GLN A 144 -4.71 -15.42 -19.98
CA GLN A 144 -6.07 -15.28 -20.49
C GLN A 144 -7.03 -16.28 -19.81
N GLY A 145 -8.18 -15.78 -19.34
CA GLY A 145 -9.13 -16.56 -18.55
C GLY A 145 -8.84 -16.61 -17.04
N ALA A 146 -7.78 -15.97 -16.54
CA ALA A 146 -7.62 -15.70 -15.12
C ALA A 146 -8.71 -14.76 -14.60
N ALA A 147 -9.06 -14.90 -13.32
CA ALA A 147 -10.12 -14.14 -12.68
C ALA A 147 -9.82 -13.98 -11.18
N TYR A 148 -10.40 -12.94 -10.59
CA TYR A 148 -10.41 -12.69 -9.16
C TYR A 148 -11.46 -13.54 -8.44
N ASP A 149 -11.16 -13.91 -7.20
CA ASP A 149 -12.18 -14.28 -6.21
C ASP A 149 -12.80 -12.98 -5.66
N VAL A 150 -14.02 -12.66 -6.13
CA VAL A 150 -14.69 -11.38 -5.81
C VAL A 150 -15.52 -11.54 -4.54
N ILE A 151 -15.19 -10.72 -3.54
CA ILE A 151 -15.79 -10.67 -2.21
C ILE A 151 -16.57 -9.37 -2.10
N GLY A 152 -17.90 -9.46 -2.07
CA GLY A 152 -18.79 -8.29 -2.06
C GLY A 152 -19.68 -8.24 -3.30
N THR A 153 -20.27 -7.07 -3.56
CA THR A 153 -21.22 -6.85 -4.66
C THR A 153 -21.11 -5.45 -5.29
N GLY A 154 -20.08 -4.67 -4.91
CA GLY A 154 -20.02 -3.24 -5.10
C GLY A 154 -21.05 -2.48 -4.27
N ASP A 155 -20.99 -1.15 -4.32
CA ASP A 155 -22.04 -0.32 -3.72
C ASP A 155 -23.23 -0.21 -4.68
N SER A 156 -24.25 -1.02 -4.41
CA SER A 156 -25.52 -1.01 -5.14
C SER A 156 -26.29 0.32 -5.08
N SER A 157 -25.86 1.28 -4.25
CA SER A 157 -26.45 2.62 -4.15
C SER A 157 -25.79 3.66 -5.05
N GLU A 158 -24.53 3.46 -5.48
CA GLU A 158 -23.83 4.28 -6.47
C GLU A 158 -23.37 3.47 -7.70
N PRO A 159 -24.30 2.78 -8.42
CA PRO A 159 -23.97 1.83 -9.49
C PRO A 159 -23.45 2.46 -10.79
N SER A 160 -22.93 3.69 -10.75
CA SER A 160 -22.51 4.44 -11.93
C SER A 160 -21.41 5.49 -11.69
N ASN A 161 -20.58 5.40 -10.65
CA ASN A 161 -19.34 6.19 -10.66
C ASN A 161 -18.38 5.62 -11.73
N ILE A 162 -18.13 6.40 -12.77
CA ILE A 162 -17.24 6.02 -13.88
C ILE A 162 -15.78 6.04 -13.42
N GLU A 163 -15.44 6.94 -12.49
CA GLU A 163 -14.10 7.13 -11.94
C GLU A 163 -13.69 5.93 -11.07
N ALA A 164 -14.53 5.55 -10.10
CA ALA A 164 -14.44 4.27 -9.39
C ALA A 164 -14.20 3.08 -10.34
N GLY A 165 -14.92 3.06 -11.47
CA GLY A 165 -14.79 2.01 -12.48
C GLY A 165 -13.46 2.00 -13.23
N PHE A 166 -12.79 3.15 -13.34
CA PHE A 166 -11.42 3.26 -13.85
C PHE A 166 -10.41 2.75 -12.82
N GLU A 167 -10.60 3.10 -11.54
CA GLU A 167 -9.71 2.72 -10.44
C GLU A 167 -9.69 1.20 -10.22
N VAL A 168 -10.86 0.58 -10.03
CA VAL A 168 -10.97 -0.88 -9.86
C VAL A 168 -10.42 -1.64 -11.07
N ALA A 169 -10.55 -1.07 -12.27
CA ALA A 169 -9.97 -1.65 -13.49
C ALA A 169 -8.43 -1.51 -13.50
N LEU A 170 -7.88 -0.35 -13.14
CA LEU A 170 -6.45 -0.07 -13.07
C LEU A 170 -5.75 -0.99 -12.08
N ASP A 171 -6.25 -1.04 -10.84
CA ASP A 171 -5.74 -1.90 -9.77
C ASP A 171 -5.70 -3.36 -10.19
N THR A 172 -6.86 -3.90 -10.58
CA THR A 172 -7.01 -5.34 -10.83
C THR A 172 -6.22 -5.82 -12.05
N GLN A 173 -6.09 -4.98 -13.08
CA GLN A 173 -5.31 -5.29 -14.28
C GLN A 173 -3.81 -5.18 -14.00
N THR A 174 -3.36 -4.14 -13.28
CA THR A 174 -1.94 -3.90 -12.99
C THR A 174 -1.35 -5.00 -12.12
N ILE A 175 -1.98 -5.34 -11.00
CA ILE A 175 -1.41 -6.33 -10.08
C ILE A 175 -1.46 -7.75 -10.67
N LEU A 176 -2.58 -8.19 -11.27
CA LEU A 176 -2.67 -9.52 -11.86
C LEU A 176 -1.81 -9.65 -13.12
N GLY A 177 -1.71 -8.58 -13.92
CA GLY A 177 -0.83 -8.52 -15.08
C GLY A 177 0.63 -8.84 -14.72
N ASN A 178 1.11 -8.34 -13.58
CA ASN A 178 2.49 -8.53 -13.16
C ASN A 178 2.71 -9.78 -12.27
N ALA A 179 1.73 -10.14 -11.44
CA ALA A 179 1.84 -11.22 -10.43
C ALA A 179 1.18 -12.56 -10.80
N TRP A 180 0.54 -12.71 -11.97
CA TRP A 180 0.02 -14.03 -12.41
C TRP A 180 1.14 -15.09 -12.46
N PRO A 181 0.90 -16.35 -12.02
CA PRO A 181 -0.37 -16.96 -11.62
C PRO A 181 -0.73 -16.92 -10.11
N ALA A 182 -0.23 -15.96 -9.33
CA ALA A 182 -0.67 -15.79 -7.94
C ALA A 182 -2.19 -15.55 -7.85
N GLN A 183 -2.81 -15.95 -6.73
CA GLN A 183 -4.28 -15.87 -6.57
C GLN A 183 -4.71 -14.48 -6.12
N GLY A 184 -5.49 -13.78 -6.96
CA GLY A 184 -6.08 -12.48 -6.63
C GLY A 184 -7.46 -12.58 -5.98
N GLN A 185 -7.66 -11.82 -4.91
CA GLN A 185 -8.96 -11.51 -4.32
C GLN A 185 -9.33 -10.04 -4.58
N LEU A 186 -10.60 -9.77 -4.82
CA LEU A 186 -11.11 -8.41 -4.98
C LEU A 186 -12.15 -8.16 -3.88
N TYR A 187 -11.85 -7.26 -2.95
CA TYR A 187 -12.78 -6.82 -1.92
C TYR A 187 -13.62 -5.66 -2.45
N ASP A 188 -14.70 -6.01 -3.15
CA ASP A 188 -15.66 -5.09 -3.76
C ASP A 188 -16.81 -4.78 -2.78
N ILE A 189 -16.42 -4.10 -1.69
CA ILE A 189 -17.27 -3.80 -0.52
C ILE A 189 -17.36 -2.30 -0.20
N GLY A 190 -16.54 -1.46 -0.85
CA GLY A 190 -16.62 -0.01 -0.79
C GLY A 190 -16.24 0.64 0.54
N GLY A 191 -16.46 1.96 0.59
CA GLY A 191 -16.60 2.75 1.82
C GLY A 191 -15.33 2.85 2.68
N VAL A 192 -14.23 3.34 2.10
CA VAL A 192 -12.97 3.59 2.83
C VAL A 192 -12.86 5.02 3.37
N PHE A 193 -13.59 6.01 2.80
CA PHE A 193 -13.51 7.44 3.15
C PHE A 193 -14.91 8.12 3.18
N GLY A 194 -15.27 9.12 4.02
CA GLY A 194 -14.66 9.68 5.25
C GLY A 194 -15.35 9.19 6.58
N PRO A 195 -14.81 9.48 7.79
CA PRO A 195 -15.63 10.35 8.61
C PRO A 195 -15.48 11.76 8.11
N ILE A 196 -16.52 12.20 7.40
CA ILE A 196 -17.08 13.50 7.79
C ILE A 196 -17.28 13.41 9.31
N PRO A 197 -16.68 14.30 10.13
CA PRO A 197 -16.59 14.12 11.59
C PRO A 197 -17.91 13.71 12.24
N GLY A 198 -18.00 12.42 12.62
CA GLY A 198 -19.20 11.81 13.21
C GLY A 198 -19.70 10.49 12.58
N GLN A 199 -19.12 10.01 11.47
CA GLN A 199 -19.54 8.77 10.77
C GLN A 199 -18.45 7.68 10.78
N PRO A 200 -18.70 6.42 11.21
CA PRO A 200 -17.68 5.36 11.23
C PRO A 200 -17.59 4.55 9.91
N TYR A 201 -16.38 4.19 9.47
CA TYR A 201 -16.15 3.26 8.35
C TYR A 201 -16.51 1.83 8.73
N LYS A 202 -17.75 1.40 8.54
CA LYS A 202 -18.07 -0.01 8.82
C LYS A 202 -17.31 -0.99 7.90
N PRO A 203 -17.28 -0.81 6.56
CA PRO A 203 -16.63 -1.79 5.66
C PRO A 203 -15.13 -1.93 5.90
N PHE A 204 -14.39 -0.81 5.94
CA PHE A 204 -12.94 -0.85 6.16
C PHE A 204 -12.56 -1.36 7.56
N VAL A 205 -13.31 -1.01 8.61
CA VAL A 205 -13.11 -1.58 9.96
C VAL A 205 -13.41 -3.08 9.99
N ASP A 206 -14.50 -3.53 9.35
CA ASP A 206 -14.84 -4.96 9.25
C ASP A 206 -13.73 -5.73 8.50
N PHE A 207 -13.19 -5.15 7.43
CA PHE A 207 -12.08 -5.72 6.65
C PHE A 207 -10.79 -5.84 7.47
N LEU A 208 -10.36 -4.77 8.13
CA LEU A 208 -9.18 -4.80 9.00
C LEU A 208 -9.38 -5.79 10.16
N MET A 209 -10.58 -5.86 10.76
CA MET A 209 -10.92 -6.89 11.74
C MET A 209 -10.83 -8.30 11.15
N GLY A 210 -11.23 -8.48 9.89
CA GLY A 210 -11.06 -9.72 9.13
C GLY A 210 -9.59 -10.14 8.99
N LEU A 211 -8.70 -9.21 8.60
CA LEU A 211 -7.25 -9.47 8.53
C LEU A 211 -6.66 -9.85 9.90
N ILE A 212 -7.15 -9.23 10.98
CA ILE A 212 -6.69 -9.50 12.35
C ILE A 212 -7.18 -10.87 12.85
N SER A 213 -8.42 -11.26 12.55
CA SER A 213 -9.11 -12.38 13.20
C SER A 213 -9.24 -13.66 12.38
N ASN A 214 -9.28 -13.58 11.04
CA ASN A 214 -9.49 -14.77 10.20
C ASN A 214 -8.24 -15.66 10.15
N GLU A 215 -8.42 -16.95 9.86
CA GLU A 215 -7.32 -17.90 9.68
C GLU A 215 -6.65 -17.73 8.31
N SER A 216 -7.47 -17.65 7.26
CA SER A 216 -7.02 -17.39 5.88
C SER A 216 -7.16 -15.90 5.57
N ILE A 217 -6.06 -15.26 5.19
CA ILE A 217 -5.95 -13.84 4.86
C ILE A 217 -5.00 -13.65 3.66
N PRO A 218 -5.18 -12.61 2.83
CA PRO A 218 -4.19 -12.26 1.80
C PRO A 218 -2.87 -11.82 2.45
N SER A 219 -1.76 -12.09 1.77
CA SER A 219 -0.40 -11.70 2.22
C SER A 219 -0.02 -10.26 1.84
N VAL A 220 -0.72 -9.69 0.86
CA VAL A 220 -0.53 -8.33 0.35
C VAL A 220 -1.91 -7.74 0.05
N VAL A 221 -2.12 -6.47 0.38
CA VAL A 221 -3.32 -5.70 0.03
C VAL A 221 -2.92 -4.36 -0.58
N SER A 222 -3.43 -4.08 -1.79
CA SER A 222 -3.32 -2.78 -2.46
C SER A 222 -4.56 -1.93 -2.17
N PHE A 223 -4.34 -0.64 -1.92
CA PHE A 223 -5.35 0.40 -1.76
C PHE A 223 -4.96 1.63 -2.58
N SER A 224 -5.74 1.94 -3.60
CA SER A 224 -5.47 3.05 -4.52
C SER A 224 -6.38 4.25 -4.26
N GLU A 225 -6.51 4.63 -2.98
CA GLU A 225 -7.19 5.85 -2.54
C GLU A 225 -6.64 6.27 -1.16
N SER A 226 -6.48 7.58 -0.97
CA SER A 226 -6.17 8.25 0.28
C SER A 226 -6.98 9.56 0.36
N MET A 227 -7.01 10.22 1.52
CA MET A 227 -7.68 11.51 1.71
C MET A 227 -6.84 12.44 2.61
N ALA A 228 -7.07 13.76 2.57
CA ALA A 228 -6.43 14.71 3.48
C ALA A 228 -6.47 14.25 4.96
N GLU A 229 -5.31 14.20 5.62
CA GLU A 229 -5.18 13.65 6.98
C GLU A 229 -6.03 14.41 8.03
N ASP A 230 -6.27 15.71 7.83
CA ASP A 230 -7.05 16.54 8.76
C ASP A 230 -8.58 16.41 8.60
N PHE A 231 -9.05 15.75 7.54
CA PHE A 231 -10.47 15.40 7.39
C PHE A 231 -10.86 14.26 8.34
N VAL A 232 -9.92 13.36 8.67
CA VAL A 232 -10.17 12.22 9.56
C VAL A 232 -10.02 12.65 11.03
N ASN A 233 -10.92 12.18 11.90
CA ASN A 233 -10.77 12.41 13.33
C ASN A 233 -9.43 11.81 13.86
N PRO A 234 -8.57 12.60 14.53
CA PRO A 234 -7.25 12.14 15.00
C PRO A 234 -7.22 10.84 15.80
N ASP A 235 -8.16 10.65 16.75
CA ASP A 235 -8.20 9.44 17.58
C ASP A 235 -8.66 8.23 16.77
N TYR A 236 -9.53 8.45 15.78
CA TYR A 236 -9.98 7.40 14.86
C TYR A 236 -8.89 6.99 13.86
N ALA A 237 -8.15 7.94 13.27
CA ALA A 237 -6.98 7.66 12.44
C ALA A 237 -5.90 6.87 13.21
N ARG A 238 -5.64 7.24 14.48
CA ARG A 238 -4.76 6.45 15.38
C ARG A 238 -5.30 5.04 15.66
N THR A 239 -6.62 4.88 15.77
CA THR A 239 -7.27 3.57 15.95
C THR A 239 -7.10 2.70 14.70
N LEU A 240 -7.37 3.24 13.50
CA LEU A 240 -7.15 2.55 12.23
C LEU A 240 -5.67 2.17 12.04
N CYS A 241 -4.73 3.07 12.34
CA CYS A 241 -3.30 2.76 12.36
C CYS A 241 -2.94 1.59 13.31
N THR A 242 -3.58 1.51 14.47
CA THR A 242 -3.38 0.39 15.41
C THR A 242 -3.90 -0.92 14.81
N MET A 243 -5.03 -0.89 14.09
CA MET A 243 -5.56 -2.07 13.38
C MET A 243 -4.66 -2.49 12.21
N MET A 244 -4.14 -1.53 11.43
CA MET A 244 -3.19 -1.79 10.35
C MET A 244 -1.87 -2.37 10.87
N ALA A 245 -1.37 -1.89 12.01
CA ALA A 245 -0.21 -2.50 12.69
C ALA A 245 -0.46 -3.97 13.11
N LEU A 246 -1.67 -4.29 13.59
CA LEU A 246 -2.05 -5.65 13.95
C LEU A 246 -2.18 -6.58 12.71
N ALA A 247 -2.62 -6.05 11.57
CA ALA A 247 -2.61 -6.77 10.29
C ALA A 247 -1.17 -6.97 9.76
N GLY A 248 -0.30 -5.96 9.88
CA GLY A 248 1.13 -6.09 9.61
C GLY A 248 1.79 -7.20 10.44
N ALA A 249 1.49 -7.25 11.74
CA ALA A 249 1.95 -8.30 12.65
C ALA A 249 1.34 -9.70 12.38
N ARG A 250 0.27 -9.78 11.58
CA ARG A 250 -0.30 -11.03 11.04
C ARG A 250 0.40 -11.52 9.76
N GLY A 251 1.37 -10.77 9.23
CA GLY A 251 2.09 -11.10 8.00
C GLY A 251 1.47 -10.48 6.74
N VAL A 252 0.65 -9.43 6.86
CA VAL A 252 0.03 -8.73 5.72
C VAL A 252 0.81 -7.46 5.38
N SER A 253 1.24 -7.33 4.12
CA SER A 253 1.75 -6.07 3.58
C SER A 253 0.58 -5.19 3.14
N LEU A 254 0.45 -3.98 3.72
CA LEU A 254 -0.57 -3.01 3.37
C LEU A 254 0.09 -1.84 2.62
N LEU A 255 -0.32 -1.62 1.37
CA LEU A 255 0.23 -0.57 0.51
C LEU A 255 -0.86 0.43 0.12
N PHE A 256 -0.57 1.72 0.26
CA PHE A 256 -1.50 2.82 -0.03
C PHE A 256 -0.86 3.82 -1.01
N SER A 257 -1.66 4.31 -1.96
CA SER A 257 -1.30 5.45 -2.82
C SER A 257 -1.04 6.71 -1.97
N SER A 258 -0.01 7.49 -2.33
CA SER A 258 0.42 8.66 -1.55
C SER A 258 -0.28 9.97 -1.90
N GLY A 259 -1.16 9.97 -2.90
CA GLY A 259 -1.94 11.13 -3.37
C GLY A 259 -1.50 11.62 -4.76
N ASP A 260 -2.35 12.39 -5.42
CA ASP A 260 -2.18 12.74 -6.84
C ASP A 260 -2.03 14.24 -7.14
N ASN A 261 -2.11 15.09 -6.10
CA ASN A 261 -1.86 16.54 -6.18
C ASN A 261 -0.65 17.03 -5.38
N GLY A 262 0.34 16.16 -5.18
CA GLY A 262 1.63 16.55 -4.61
C GLY A 262 1.55 16.89 -3.13
N PRO A 263 2.30 17.89 -2.64
CA PRO A 263 2.28 18.25 -1.23
C PRO A 263 0.99 18.92 -0.75
N SER A 264 0.17 19.42 -1.68
CA SER A 264 -1.07 20.14 -1.36
C SER A 264 -2.31 19.26 -1.23
N GLY A 265 -2.19 17.96 -1.54
CA GLY A 265 -3.24 16.95 -1.33
C GLY A 265 -4.51 17.14 -2.15
N ASP A 266 -5.38 16.14 -2.07
CA ASP A 266 -6.61 16.06 -2.87
C ASP A 266 -7.83 16.60 -2.10
N THR A 267 -8.08 17.92 -2.07
CA THR A 267 -9.38 18.46 -1.59
C THR A 267 -10.13 19.38 -2.55
N ALA A 268 -11.18 18.80 -3.15
CA ALA A 268 -12.08 19.49 -4.08
C ALA A 268 -13.22 20.29 -3.44
N ASP A 269 -13.45 20.13 -2.14
CA ASP A 269 -14.59 20.70 -1.44
C ASP A 269 -14.24 21.22 -0.03
N GLY A 270 -14.49 22.51 0.17
CA GLY A 270 -14.06 23.27 1.34
C GLY A 270 -12.93 24.25 0.98
N PRO A 271 -12.59 25.20 1.87
CA PRO A 271 -11.36 25.95 1.70
C PRO A 271 -10.17 25.03 2.07
N HIS A 272 -9.33 24.64 1.10
CA HIS A 272 -7.96 24.21 1.38
C HIS A 272 -7.35 25.25 2.34
N LYS A 273 -7.07 24.86 3.59
CA LYS A 273 -6.63 25.81 4.65
C LYS A 273 -5.12 25.85 4.79
N VAL A 274 -4.45 24.81 4.32
CA VAL A 274 -3.03 24.57 4.45
C VAL A 274 -2.40 24.36 3.08
N VAL A 275 -1.10 24.57 2.97
CA VAL A 275 -0.35 24.39 1.72
C VAL A 275 0.27 22.99 1.67
N PHE A 276 0.56 22.41 2.85
CA PHE A 276 0.98 21.03 3.02
C PHE A 276 -0.15 20.21 3.66
N GLU A 277 -0.74 19.32 2.88
CA GLU A 277 -1.90 18.51 3.24
C GLU A 277 -1.53 17.03 3.02
N PRO A 278 -0.78 16.40 3.94
CA PRO A 278 -0.40 15.00 3.82
C PRO A 278 -1.64 14.11 3.87
N GLU A 279 -1.63 13.00 3.14
CA GLU A 279 -2.81 12.14 3.01
C GLU A 279 -2.76 10.90 3.92
N PHE A 280 -3.93 10.51 4.43
CA PHE A 280 -4.18 9.32 5.21
C PHE A 280 -5.02 8.34 4.37
N PRO A 281 -4.67 7.03 4.30
CA PRO A 281 -3.86 6.29 5.27
C PRO A 281 -2.37 6.23 4.96
N ALA A 282 -1.88 6.76 3.83
CA ALA A 282 -0.46 6.78 3.49
C ALA A 282 0.43 7.34 4.62
N SER A 283 0.00 8.41 5.29
CA SER A 283 0.68 9.02 6.44
C SER A 283 0.79 8.11 7.67
N CYS A 284 0.09 6.98 7.72
CA CYS A 284 0.16 6.02 8.81
C CYS A 284 1.55 5.36 8.88
N PRO A 285 2.22 5.32 10.04
CA PRO A 285 3.53 4.66 10.20
C PRO A 285 3.54 3.13 10.09
N TRP A 286 2.41 2.50 9.79
CA TRP A 286 2.24 1.03 9.76
C TRP A 286 1.79 0.49 8.39
N VAL A 287 1.88 1.32 7.36
CA VAL A 287 1.63 0.97 5.96
C VAL A 287 2.80 1.43 5.09
N THR A 288 2.94 0.87 3.90
CA THR A 288 3.90 1.35 2.91
C THR A 288 3.19 2.35 1.99
N ALA A 289 3.59 3.61 2.03
CA ALA A 289 3.08 4.65 1.14
C ALA A 289 3.82 4.60 -0.20
N VAL A 290 3.09 4.63 -1.31
CA VAL A 290 3.65 4.46 -2.66
C VAL A 290 3.40 5.70 -3.51
N GLY A 291 4.48 6.38 -3.89
CA GLY A 291 4.49 7.51 -4.81
C GLY A 291 4.72 7.11 -6.26
N GLY A 292 4.89 8.11 -7.12
CA GLY A 292 4.91 7.97 -8.56
C GLY A 292 6.19 8.42 -9.26
N THR A 293 6.59 7.65 -10.28
CA THR A 293 7.59 7.97 -11.29
C THR A 293 6.97 8.00 -12.70
N THR A 294 7.62 8.67 -13.63
CA THR A 294 7.21 8.81 -15.03
C THR A 294 8.42 8.64 -15.95
N ASP A 295 8.21 8.65 -17.26
CA ASP A 295 9.20 8.34 -18.31
C ASP A 295 9.76 6.91 -18.22
N LEU A 296 9.29 6.01 -19.10
CA LEU A 296 9.78 4.63 -19.21
C LEU A 296 11.26 4.50 -19.59
N GLU A 297 11.88 5.53 -20.16
CA GLU A 297 13.26 5.47 -20.66
C GLU A 297 14.29 5.87 -19.60
N ASN A 298 14.00 6.92 -18.82
CA ASN A 298 14.92 7.47 -17.81
C ASN A 298 14.46 7.30 -16.36
N GLU A 299 13.15 7.05 -16.14
CA GLU A 299 12.46 6.92 -14.85
C GLU A 299 12.76 8.04 -13.85
N VAL A 300 11.97 9.11 -13.96
CA VAL A 300 12.09 10.35 -13.17
C VAL A 300 10.91 10.50 -12.23
N GLY A 301 11.05 11.28 -11.15
CA GLY A 301 9.95 11.57 -10.23
C GLY A 301 8.78 12.24 -10.96
N ALA A 302 7.55 11.79 -10.68
CA ALA A 302 6.35 12.30 -11.31
C ALA A 302 5.96 13.66 -10.68
N THR A 303 6.41 14.74 -11.30
CA THR A 303 6.15 16.12 -10.90
C THR A 303 5.34 16.84 -11.96
N SER A 304 4.83 18.03 -11.64
CA SER A 304 4.15 18.94 -12.58
C SER A 304 4.98 19.33 -13.82
N SER A 305 6.27 18.98 -13.88
CA SER A 305 7.15 19.21 -15.04
C SER A 305 7.45 17.97 -15.88
N THR A 306 7.20 16.76 -15.35
CA THR A 306 7.52 15.48 -15.99
C THR A 306 6.29 14.64 -16.33
N ILE A 307 5.15 14.87 -15.66
CA ILE A 307 3.88 14.19 -15.96
C ILE A 307 3.36 14.58 -17.36
N PRO A 308 2.95 13.63 -18.22
CA PRO A 308 2.44 13.92 -19.55
C PRO A 308 1.20 14.84 -19.56
N PRO A 309 1.03 15.74 -20.55
CA PRO A 309 -0.06 16.73 -20.55
C PRO A 309 -1.51 16.18 -20.49
N PHE A 310 -1.72 14.91 -20.85
CA PHE A 310 -3.01 14.25 -20.69
C PHE A 310 -3.25 13.84 -19.23
N ALA A 311 -2.28 13.17 -18.61
CA ALA A 311 -2.31 12.78 -17.20
C ALA A 311 -2.40 14.00 -16.27
N ALA A 312 -1.72 15.10 -16.62
CA ALA A 312 -1.74 16.40 -15.91
C ALA A 312 -3.14 17.05 -15.76
N THR A 313 -4.20 16.47 -16.33
CA THR A 313 -5.58 16.91 -16.14
C THR A 313 -6.28 16.31 -14.92
N PHE A 314 -5.72 15.25 -14.34
CA PHE A 314 -6.23 14.56 -13.13
C PHE A 314 -5.12 14.17 -12.14
N TYR A 315 -3.89 13.97 -12.59
CA TYR A 315 -2.71 13.69 -11.77
C TYR A 315 -1.69 14.82 -11.93
N THR A 316 -1.51 15.70 -10.94
CA THR A 316 -0.65 16.88 -11.08
C THR A 316 0.75 16.70 -10.49
N ALA A 317 0.91 15.75 -9.56
CA ALA A 317 2.17 15.45 -8.88
C ALA A 317 2.03 14.17 -8.01
N SER A 318 3.13 13.41 -7.87
CA SER A 318 3.25 12.38 -6.83
C SER A 318 3.03 12.97 -5.45
N GLY A 319 2.01 12.50 -4.73
CA GLY A 319 1.70 12.93 -3.37
C GLY A 319 2.84 12.64 -2.39
N GLY A 320 3.15 13.60 -1.53
CA GLY A 320 4.34 13.51 -0.69
C GLY A 320 4.50 14.68 0.29
N GLY A 321 5.17 14.44 1.41
CA GLY A 321 5.31 15.43 2.48
C GLY A 321 5.46 14.80 3.86
N PHE A 322 4.98 15.49 4.90
CA PHE A 322 5.17 15.08 6.30
C PHE A 322 3.85 15.15 7.07
N SER A 323 3.47 14.05 7.71
CA SER A 323 2.26 13.93 8.55
C SER A 323 2.18 15.02 9.63
N ASN A 324 1.00 15.60 9.83
CA ASN A 324 0.68 16.48 10.96
C ASN A 324 0.20 15.69 12.19
N LEU A 325 -0.23 14.42 12.02
CA LEU A 325 -0.79 13.56 13.07
C LEU A 325 0.21 12.57 13.68
N PHE A 326 1.15 12.05 12.89
CA PHE A 326 2.08 10.98 13.26
C PHE A 326 3.53 11.47 13.21
N GLU A 327 4.28 11.25 14.28
CA GLU A 327 5.72 11.55 14.31
C GLU A 327 6.51 10.57 13.44
N ALA A 328 7.67 11.01 12.93
CA ALA A 328 8.59 10.18 12.16
C ALA A 328 9.01 8.93 12.96
N PRO A 329 8.71 7.71 12.48
CA PRO A 329 9.05 6.48 13.19
C PRO A 329 10.56 6.23 13.20
N ALA A 330 11.04 5.43 14.14
CA ALA A 330 12.48 5.26 14.39
C ALA A 330 13.28 4.75 13.19
N TRP A 331 12.68 3.98 12.28
CA TRP A 331 13.29 3.51 11.03
C TRP A 331 13.37 4.56 9.93
N GLN A 332 12.62 5.67 10.04
CA GLN A 332 12.57 6.75 9.03
C GLN A 332 13.26 8.03 9.48
N LYS A 333 13.27 8.28 10.79
CA LYS A 333 13.47 9.60 11.39
C LYS A 333 14.77 10.30 10.99
N ASP A 334 15.88 9.56 10.94
CA ASP A 334 17.18 10.16 10.64
C ASP A 334 17.27 10.54 9.15
N VAL A 335 16.71 9.68 8.28
CA VAL A 335 16.64 9.85 6.83
C VAL A 335 15.73 11.03 6.44
N THR A 336 14.55 11.17 7.05
CA THR A 336 13.67 12.33 6.79
C THR A 336 14.24 13.63 7.34
N ALA A 337 14.89 13.59 8.51
CA ALA A 337 15.56 14.75 9.08
C ALA A 337 16.75 15.22 8.22
N GLU A 338 17.48 14.28 7.62
CA GLU A 338 18.56 14.58 6.67
C GLU A 338 18.03 15.32 5.44
N TYR A 339 17.01 14.78 4.76
CA TYR A 339 16.34 15.43 3.62
C TYR A 339 15.86 16.85 3.96
N ILE A 340 15.17 17.02 5.10
CA ILE A 340 14.71 18.34 5.56
C ILE A 340 15.89 19.30 5.75
N SER A 341 17.00 18.84 6.35
CA SER A 341 18.15 19.70 6.65
C SER A 341 18.94 20.13 5.42
N GLN A 342 18.93 19.34 4.34
CA GLN A 342 19.71 19.60 3.13
C GLN A 342 18.91 20.32 2.05
N TYR A 343 17.64 19.95 1.86
CA TYR A 343 16.88 20.31 0.67
C TYR A 343 15.61 21.14 0.94
N VAL A 344 15.01 21.05 2.14
CA VAL A 344 13.79 21.80 2.45
C VAL A 344 14.13 23.24 2.88
N PRO A 345 13.60 24.28 2.20
CA PRO A 345 13.88 25.67 2.58
C PRO A 345 13.36 25.99 3.98
N SER A 346 14.18 26.65 4.81
CA SER A 346 13.79 27.05 6.18
C SER A 346 12.59 28.01 6.26
N SER A 347 12.18 28.61 5.13
CA SER A 347 10.91 29.35 5.03
C SER A 347 9.67 28.46 5.23
N TYR A 348 9.77 27.15 4.98
CA TYR A 348 8.66 26.20 5.11
C TYR A 348 8.18 26.07 6.57
N GLU A 349 9.02 26.34 7.57
CA GLU A 349 8.63 26.40 8.99
C GLU A 349 7.49 27.42 9.27
N ASN A 350 7.27 28.38 8.36
CA ASN A 350 6.23 29.39 8.47
C ASN A 350 5.05 29.17 7.50
N ILE A 351 5.06 28.07 6.75
CA ILE A 351 4.00 27.69 5.81
C ILE A 351 3.01 26.75 6.50
N SER A 352 1.71 26.95 6.25
CA SER A 352 0.64 26.20 6.88
C SER A 352 0.67 24.71 6.48
N GLY A 353 0.59 23.84 7.50
CA GLY A 353 0.61 22.39 7.36
C GLY A 353 1.99 21.73 7.35
N PHE A 354 3.09 22.50 7.34
CA PHE A 354 4.43 21.93 7.39
C PHE A 354 4.76 21.36 8.78
N ASN A 355 5.22 20.11 8.84
CA ASN A 355 5.69 19.49 10.09
C ASN A 355 7.00 18.71 9.89
N ALA A 356 8.14 19.36 10.15
CA ALA A 356 9.47 18.75 10.09
C ALA A 356 9.73 17.55 11.03
N ARG A 357 8.75 17.17 11.87
CA ARG A 357 8.83 15.98 12.75
C ARG A 357 7.85 14.88 12.34
N GLY A 358 7.08 15.08 11.27
CA GLY A 358 6.08 14.14 10.78
C GLY A 358 6.68 12.89 10.13
N ARG A 359 5.92 11.79 10.11
CA ARG A 359 6.16 10.65 9.21
C ARG A 359 6.19 11.18 7.77
N GLY A 360 7.32 10.97 7.09
CA GLY A 360 7.50 11.39 5.69
C GLY A 360 6.79 10.44 4.74
N ILE A 361 6.17 10.93 3.68
CA ILE A 361 5.59 10.14 2.59
C ILE A 361 6.12 10.62 1.23
N PRO A 362 6.27 9.73 0.24
CA PRO A 362 6.02 8.28 0.29
C PRO A 362 7.17 7.49 0.96
N ASP A 363 7.03 6.17 1.05
CA ASP A 363 8.13 5.26 1.43
C ASP A 363 8.94 4.80 0.22
N VAL A 364 8.25 4.52 -0.88
CA VAL A 364 8.81 4.02 -2.15
C VAL A 364 7.99 4.59 -3.32
N SER A 365 8.44 4.40 -4.55
CA SER A 365 7.71 4.84 -5.76
C SER A 365 7.83 3.86 -6.91
N ALA A 366 6.90 3.90 -7.85
CA ALA A 366 6.97 3.16 -9.11
C ALA A 366 6.27 3.94 -10.21
N PHE A 367 6.30 3.45 -11.45
CA PHE A 367 5.63 4.11 -12.58
C PHE A 367 4.17 4.44 -12.24
N SER A 368 3.75 5.68 -12.54
CA SER A 368 2.43 6.23 -12.24
C SER A 368 1.75 6.89 -13.45
N THR A 369 2.24 6.67 -14.68
CA THR A 369 1.69 7.30 -15.90
C THR A 369 1.60 6.33 -17.07
N ASN A 370 0.68 6.54 -18.02
CA ASN A 370 0.53 5.75 -19.25
C ASN A 370 0.26 4.24 -19.04
N PHE A 371 -0.47 3.87 -17.97
CA PHE A 371 -0.89 2.49 -17.73
C PHE A 371 -2.05 2.13 -18.67
N PRO A 372 -1.93 1.08 -19.52
CA PRO A 372 -2.94 0.75 -20.49
C PRO A 372 -4.08 -0.06 -19.86
N THR A 373 -5.11 0.63 -19.37
CA THR A 373 -6.24 0.02 -18.67
C THR A 373 -7.43 -0.16 -19.60
N TYR A 374 -8.03 -1.34 -19.61
CA TYR A 374 -9.31 -1.60 -20.27
C TYR A 374 -10.47 -1.22 -19.35
N VAL A 375 -11.38 -0.39 -19.84
CA VAL A 375 -12.65 -0.07 -19.16
C VAL A 375 -13.78 -0.01 -20.17
N ASN A 376 -14.85 -0.75 -19.91
CA ASN A 376 -16.05 -0.85 -20.76
C ASN A 376 -15.73 -1.15 -22.24
N GLY A 377 -14.72 -2.00 -22.48
CA GLY A 377 -14.26 -2.40 -23.81
C GLY A 377 -13.35 -1.40 -24.53
N ALA A 378 -13.00 -0.26 -23.94
CA ALA A 378 -12.04 0.71 -24.46
C ALA A 378 -10.73 0.68 -23.66
N THR A 379 -9.59 0.97 -24.30
CA THR A 379 -8.29 1.09 -23.61
C THR A 379 -7.95 2.57 -23.39
N LEU A 380 -7.60 2.93 -22.15
CA LEU A 380 -7.21 4.28 -21.74
C LEU A 380 -5.81 4.26 -21.09
N PRO A 381 -4.95 5.27 -21.33
CA PRO A 381 -3.69 5.44 -20.63
C PRO A 381 -3.94 6.14 -19.29
N LEU A 382 -4.27 5.37 -18.25
CA LEU A 382 -4.49 5.92 -16.90
C LEU A 382 -3.16 6.27 -16.23
N ALA A 383 -3.26 7.11 -15.20
CA ALA A 383 -2.14 7.64 -14.44
C ALA A 383 -2.62 7.97 -13.01
N GLY A 384 -1.66 8.18 -12.11
CA GLY A 384 -1.87 8.38 -10.68
C GLY A 384 -1.01 7.44 -9.84
N THR A 385 -0.82 7.78 -8.56
CA THR A 385 -0.20 6.89 -7.56
C THR A 385 -1.04 5.63 -7.31
N SER A 386 -2.32 5.67 -7.70
CA SER A 386 -3.17 4.51 -7.95
C SER A 386 -2.60 3.46 -8.92
N ALA A 387 -1.73 3.84 -9.86
CA ALA A 387 -1.08 2.88 -10.76
C ALA A 387 0.20 2.28 -10.15
N SER A 388 0.94 3.07 -9.38
CA SER A 388 2.21 2.65 -8.78
C SER A 388 2.02 1.73 -7.56
N THR A 389 0.93 1.90 -6.81
CA THR A 389 0.57 1.08 -5.63
C THR A 389 0.32 -0.40 -5.97
N PRO A 390 -0.58 -0.78 -6.90
CA PRO A 390 -0.80 -2.18 -7.30
C PRO A 390 0.43 -2.78 -8.01
N LEU A 391 1.27 -1.95 -8.63
CA LEU A 391 2.56 -2.37 -9.19
C LEU A 391 3.55 -2.75 -8.08
N TRP A 392 3.74 -1.92 -7.06
CA TRP A 392 4.55 -2.30 -5.89
C TRP A 392 3.96 -3.52 -5.16
N ALA A 393 2.65 -3.58 -5.00
CA ALA A 393 1.98 -4.74 -4.43
C ALA A 393 2.29 -6.02 -5.24
N ALA A 394 2.30 -5.96 -6.58
CA ALA A 394 2.72 -7.09 -7.42
C ALA A 394 4.15 -7.55 -7.12
N VAL A 395 5.10 -6.62 -6.96
CA VAL A 395 6.49 -6.95 -6.57
C VAL A 395 6.52 -7.68 -5.23
N ILE A 396 5.79 -7.22 -4.23
CA ILE A 396 5.71 -7.88 -2.91
C ILE A 396 5.04 -9.25 -2.99
N VAL A 397 4.04 -9.44 -3.85
CA VAL A 397 3.43 -10.76 -4.10
C VAL A 397 4.45 -11.76 -4.66
N LEU A 398 5.28 -11.31 -5.60
CA LEU A 398 6.36 -12.14 -6.17
C LEU A 398 7.44 -12.48 -5.14
N LEU A 399 7.79 -11.56 -4.24
CA LEU A 399 8.72 -11.80 -3.14
C LEU A 399 8.12 -12.73 -2.07
N ASN A 400 6.84 -12.57 -1.70
CA ASN A 400 6.15 -13.49 -0.79
C ASN A 400 6.06 -14.92 -1.38
N ASP A 401 5.88 -15.06 -2.69
CA ASP A 401 5.91 -16.36 -3.36
C ASP A 401 7.32 -17.00 -3.31
N TYR A 402 8.36 -16.17 -3.49
CA TYR A 402 9.75 -16.58 -3.32
C TYR A 402 10.06 -17.04 -1.89
N GLU A 403 9.70 -16.26 -0.87
CA GLU A 403 9.81 -16.64 0.54
C GLU A 403 9.10 -17.97 0.82
N ALA A 404 7.85 -18.11 0.39
CA ALA A 404 7.08 -19.33 0.55
C ALA A 404 7.69 -20.52 -0.23
N SER A 405 8.40 -20.28 -1.34
CA SER A 405 9.15 -21.31 -2.08
C SER A 405 10.35 -21.85 -1.30
N ASN A 406 10.96 -21.01 -0.45
CA ASN A 406 12.03 -21.35 0.48
C ASN A 406 11.50 -21.83 1.85
N GLY A 407 10.17 -21.86 2.05
CA GLY A 407 9.54 -22.24 3.33
C GLY A 407 9.58 -21.14 4.40
N ARG A 408 9.83 -19.89 4.00
CA ARG A 408 9.86 -18.70 4.86
C ARG A 408 8.47 -18.02 4.93
N PRO A 409 8.16 -17.25 6.00
CA PRO A 409 6.89 -16.53 6.11
C PRO A 409 6.81 -15.35 5.13
N PRO A 410 5.60 -14.81 4.85
CA PRO A 410 5.46 -13.57 4.07
C PRO A 410 6.07 -12.38 4.83
N LEU A 411 6.49 -11.36 4.07
CA LEU A 411 7.23 -10.19 4.56
C LEU A 411 6.44 -9.35 5.58
N GLY A 412 5.12 -9.25 5.44
CA GLY A 412 4.27 -8.47 6.35
C GLY A 412 4.57 -6.97 6.29
N PHE A 413 4.81 -6.33 7.44
CA PHE A 413 5.11 -4.89 7.49
C PHE A 413 6.52 -4.58 6.97
N LEU A 414 6.58 -3.90 5.83
CA LEU A 414 7.79 -3.79 5.01
C LEU A 414 8.79 -2.71 5.45
N ASN A 415 8.31 -1.58 5.97
CA ASN A 415 9.11 -0.35 6.04
C ASN A 415 10.42 -0.51 6.85
N PRO A 416 10.47 -1.16 8.04
CA PRO A 416 11.72 -1.33 8.77
C PRO A 416 12.78 -2.12 8.01
N TRP A 417 12.36 -3.03 7.12
CA TRP A 417 13.25 -3.75 6.21
C TRP A 417 13.69 -2.87 5.05
N LEU A 418 12.75 -2.19 4.36
CA LEU A 418 13.05 -1.30 3.22
C LEU A 418 14.06 -0.20 3.59
N TYR A 419 13.88 0.48 4.74
CA TYR A 419 14.80 1.52 5.23
C TYR A 419 16.11 0.96 5.83
N SER A 420 16.26 -0.38 5.92
CA SER A 420 17.51 -1.03 6.30
C SER A 420 18.36 -1.51 5.11
N LEU A 421 17.82 -1.42 3.89
CA LEU A 421 18.54 -1.79 2.66
C LEU A 421 19.67 -0.79 2.41
N SER A 422 20.88 -1.28 2.16
CA SER A 422 22.03 -0.47 1.76
C SER A 422 22.02 -0.22 0.24
N GLU A 423 22.67 0.85 -0.20
CA GLU A 423 22.96 1.07 -1.63
C GLU A 423 23.68 -0.14 -2.27
N GLU A 424 24.56 -0.80 -1.51
CA GLU A 424 25.31 -2.00 -1.94
C GLU A 424 24.41 -3.19 -2.32
N SER A 425 23.20 -3.28 -1.74
CA SER A 425 22.23 -4.34 -2.07
C SER A 425 21.66 -4.20 -3.49
N ASN A 426 21.73 -3.00 -4.09
CA ASN A 426 21.09 -2.66 -5.37
C ASN A 426 19.62 -3.15 -5.44
N ALA A 427 18.92 -3.08 -4.31
CA ALA A 427 17.52 -3.52 -4.17
C ALA A 427 16.52 -2.44 -4.58
N LEU A 428 16.89 -1.18 -4.42
CA LEU A 428 16.11 -0.01 -4.82
C LEU A 428 16.93 0.82 -5.81
N TYR A 429 16.26 1.38 -6.81
CA TYR A 429 16.82 2.38 -7.72
C TYR A 429 16.39 3.76 -7.23
N ASP A 430 17.39 4.55 -6.80
CA ASP A 430 17.22 5.93 -6.35
C ASP A 430 16.79 6.83 -7.51
N ILE A 431 15.77 7.67 -7.28
CA ILE A 431 15.19 8.56 -8.29
C ILE A 431 15.71 9.97 -8.02
N VAL A 432 16.72 10.39 -8.78
CA VAL A 432 17.46 11.65 -8.53
C VAL A 432 17.09 12.79 -9.46
N ASP A 433 16.21 12.54 -10.44
CA ASP A 433 15.77 13.47 -11.46
C ASP A 433 14.24 13.62 -11.42
N GLY A 434 13.73 14.83 -11.65
CA GLY A 434 12.28 15.13 -11.65
C GLY A 434 11.94 16.56 -11.22
N GLY A 435 12.86 17.22 -10.50
CA GLY A 435 12.76 18.62 -10.12
C GLY A 435 11.77 18.89 -8.98
N ASN A 436 11.19 20.10 -8.96
CA ASN A 436 10.37 20.57 -7.84
C ASN A 436 8.89 20.13 -7.98
N ASN A 437 8.45 19.32 -7.03
CA ASN A 437 7.14 18.70 -6.98
C ASN A 437 6.07 19.63 -6.37
N LYS A 438 5.65 20.67 -7.10
CA LYS A 438 4.75 21.73 -6.57
C LYS A 438 3.29 21.35 -6.39
N GLY A 439 2.88 20.20 -6.91
CA GLY A 439 1.46 19.87 -7.01
C GLY A 439 0.69 20.82 -7.92
N GLY A 440 -0.62 20.73 -7.79
CA GLY A 440 -1.60 21.55 -8.47
C GLY A 440 -2.73 21.91 -7.52
N CYS A 441 -3.35 23.06 -7.77
CA CYS A 441 -4.55 23.52 -7.09
C CYS A 441 -5.58 23.80 -8.17
N ASN A 442 -6.57 22.91 -8.33
CA ASN A 442 -7.51 23.00 -9.43
C ASN A 442 -8.60 24.03 -9.10
N ALA A 443 -8.62 25.16 -9.81
CA ALA A 443 -9.64 26.20 -9.61
C ALA A 443 -11.07 25.73 -9.93
N ALA A 444 -11.23 24.64 -10.70
CA ALA A 444 -12.54 24.02 -10.92
C ALA A 444 -13.05 23.25 -9.68
N THR A 445 -12.15 22.85 -8.79
CA THR A 445 -12.43 22.13 -7.53
C THR A 445 -12.40 23.08 -6.33
N GLY A 446 -12.80 24.35 -6.53
CA GLY A 446 -12.88 25.36 -5.47
C GLY A 446 -11.55 25.82 -4.85
N CYS A 447 -10.43 25.16 -5.16
CA CYS A 447 -9.12 25.45 -4.61
C CYS A 447 -8.67 26.88 -4.97
N ASN A 448 -8.17 27.61 -3.98
CA ASN A 448 -7.79 29.03 -4.10
C ASN A 448 -6.39 29.35 -3.56
N LEU A 449 -5.54 28.33 -3.38
CA LEU A 449 -4.16 28.50 -2.94
C LEU A 449 -3.41 29.43 -3.91
N THR A 450 -2.88 30.54 -3.38
CA THR A 450 -2.16 31.55 -4.17
C THR A 450 -0.68 31.26 -4.31
N ASP A 451 -0.12 30.46 -3.40
CA ASP A 451 1.28 30.03 -3.40
C ASP A 451 1.32 28.49 -3.43
N LEU A 452 1.91 27.92 -4.49
CA LEU A 452 2.23 26.50 -4.60
C LEU A 452 3.74 26.31 -4.41
N VAL A 453 4.10 25.47 -3.43
CA VAL A 453 5.48 25.10 -3.10
C VAL A 453 5.62 23.59 -3.14
N GLY A 454 6.82 23.11 -3.44
CA GLY A 454 7.06 21.71 -3.75
C GLY A 454 8.31 21.16 -3.09
N TYR A 455 8.30 19.87 -2.82
CA TYR A 455 9.50 19.11 -2.43
C TYR A 455 10.34 18.83 -3.67
N ASP A 456 11.67 18.95 -3.59
CA ASP A 456 12.55 18.57 -4.69
C ASP A 456 12.80 17.06 -4.66
N VAL A 457 12.89 16.46 -5.85
CA VAL A 457 13.44 15.12 -6.07
C VAL A 457 14.96 15.18 -5.88
N THR A 458 15.53 14.30 -5.05
CA THR A 458 16.94 14.41 -4.60
C THR A 458 17.57 13.05 -4.28
N PRO A 459 18.91 12.90 -4.36
CA PRO A 459 19.59 11.68 -3.95
C PRO A 459 19.26 11.22 -2.53
N GLY A 460 18.97 9.93 -2.38
CA GLY A 460 18.51 9.31 -1.14
C GLY A 460 16.97 9.32 -1.01
N TRP A 461 16.47 9.38 0.22
CA TRP A 461 15.03 9.53 0.42
C TRP A 461 14.58 10.97 0.18
N ASP A 462 13.49 11.14 -0.57
CA ASP A 462 12.80 12.41 -0.69
C ASP A 462 11.28 12.31 -0.50
N ALA A 463 10.64 13.46 -0.32
CA ALA A 463 9.19 13.60 -0.15
C ALA A 463 8.42 13.65 -1.48
N VAL A 464 8.88 12.91 -2.50
CA VAL A 464 8.25 12.78 -3.84
C VAL A 464 8.21 11.32 -4.29
N THR A 465 9.35 10.64 -4.15
CA THR A 465 9.64 9.30 -4.64
C THR A 465 10.13 8.34 -3.54
N GLY A 466 10.35 8.84 -2.32
CA GLY A 466 10.72 8.02 -1.16
C GLY A 466 12.09 7.39 -1.36
N LEU A 467 12.26 6.11 -1.03
CA LEU A 467 13.48 5.34 -1.29
C LEU A 467 13.63 4.92 -2.78
N GLY A 468 12.85 5.51 -3.69
CA GLY A 468 12.84 5.14 -5.11
C GLY A 468 12.09 3.85 -5.41
N ARG A 469 12.48 3.19 -6.50
CA ARG A 469 11.69 2.13 -7.17
C ARG A 469 12.33 0.75 -7.12
N PRO A 470 11.59 -0.35 -7.33
CA PRO A 470 12.10 -1.68 -7.06
C PRO A 470 13.10 -2.16 -8.13
N ILE A 471 14.14 -2.85 -7.67
CA ILE A 471 14.97 -3.74 -8.48
C ILE A 471 14.74 -5.15 -7.96
N PHE A 472 13.92 -5.93 -8.66
CA PHE A 472 13.37 -7.18 -8.13
C PHE A 472 14.44 -8.19 -7.69
N ASP A 473 15.47 -8.40 -8.51
CA ASP A 473 16.55 -9.33 -8.16
C ASP A 473 17.43 -8.83 -7.00
N GLY A 474 17.54 -7.51 -6.81
CA GLY A 474 18.24 -6.94 -5.65
C GLY A 474 17.42 -7.09 -4.37
N LEU A 475 16.11 -6.82 -4.41
CA LEU A 475 15.20 -7.10 -3.29
C LEU A 475 15.24 -8.59 -2.91
N LYS A 476 15.21 -9.48 -3.91
CA LYS A 476 15.30 -10.92 -3.70
C LYS A 476 16.64 -11.34 -3.10
N ALA A 477 17.75 -10.79 -3.58
CA ALA A 477 19.08 -11.05 -3.00
C ALA A 477 19.18 -10.56 -1.55
N ALA A 478 18.65 -9.38 -1.24
CA ALA A 478 18.63 -8.85 0.11
C ALA A 478 17.87 -9.76 1.09
N LEU A 479 16.79 -10.43 0.66
CA LEU A 479 16.08 -11.41 1.50
C LEU A 479 16.95 -12.62 1.90
N ASP A 480 17.82 -13.08 1.01
CA ASP A 480 18.72 -14.21 1.29
C ASP A 480 19.93 -13.81 2.16
N GLU A 481 20.35 -12.55 2.13
CA GLU A 481 21.45 -12.04 2.98
C GLU A 481 21.08 -12.07 4.49
N PHE A 482 19.80 -11.88 4.82
CA PHE A 482 19.32 -11.95 6.21
C PHE A 482 19.42 -13.36 6.83
N GLU A 483 19.69 -14.42 6.07
CA GLU A 483 19.89 -15.77 6.61
C GLU A 483 21.28 -16.00 7.24
N CYS A 484 22.24 -15.08 7.08
CA CYS A 484 23.66 -15.32 7.39
C CYS A 484 24.17 -14.75 8.74
N LEU A 485 23.31 -14.36 9.69
CA LEU A 485 23.68 -13.78 10.99
C LEU A 485 23.27 -14.62 12.22
#